data_AF-A0A1K2CJP6-F1
#
_entry.id   AF-A0A1K2CJP6-F1
#
_cell.length_a   1.000
_cell.length_b   1.000
_cell.length_c   1.000
_cell.angle_alpha   90.00
_cell.angle_beta   90.00
_cell.angle_gamma   90.00
#
_symmetry.space_group_name_H-M   'P 1'
#
loop_
_entity.id
_entity.type
_entity.pdbx_description
1 polymer ?
#
loop_
_entity_poly.entity_id
_entity_poly.type
_entity_poly.pdbx_seq_one_letter_code
_entity_poly.pdbx_strand_id
1 'polypeptide(L)'
;MLRIHFTSADLARVTLGYNSSLPVSEAVMSLQALRHRSGPRFSVWRHAVGKQLPARASLLGSLVPVSGWAPDFLTPGPDHASPTAGAFDAIRATPRRRLTAELRRLSHHHRLPTCSQLGRCLKGSGLPELAALAEMLQAVRAASTPGSPRVSWSGRRS
;
A
#
# COMPACT_ATOMS: atom_id res chain seq x y z
N MET A 1 -9.64 -12.36 -20.64
CA MET A 1 -8.96 -13.18 -19.61
C MET A 1 -7.51 -13.35 -20.04
N LEU A 2 -6.53 -13.06 -19.17
CA LEU A 2 -5.12 -13.24 -19.48
C LEU A 2 -4.69 -14.66 -19.04
N ARG A 3 -4.16 -15.47 -19.97
CA ARG A 3 -3.60 -16.78 -19.65
C ARG A 3 -2.11 -16.77 -20.00
N ILE A 4 -1.27 -16.92 -18.98
CA ILE A 4 0.18 -16.98 -19.15
C ILE A 4 0.58 -18.45 -19.20
N HIS A 5 1.31 -18.83 -20.23
CA HIS A 5 1.83 -20.18 -20.44
C HIS A 5 3.31 -20.23 -20.06
N PHE A 6 3.65 -21.14 -19.16
CA PHE A 6 5.03 -21.44 -18.81
C PHE A 6 5.38 -22.84 -19.28
N THR A 7 6.50 -22.97 -19.99
CA THR A 7 7.15 -24.25 -20.24
C THR A 7 8.12 -24.58 -19.10
N SER A 8 8.60 -25.82 -19.04
CA SER A 8 9.67 -26.21 -18.11
C SER A 8 10.95 -25.39 -18.33
N ALA A 9 11.26 -25.02 -19.58
CA ALA A 9 12.39 -24.18 -19.91
C ALA A 9 12.22 -22.74 -19.39
N ASP A 10 10.99 -22.20 -19.38
CA ASP A 10 10.71 -20.88 -18.82
C ASP A 10 10.87 -20.90 -17.30
N LEU A 11 10.36 -21.94 -16.63
CA LEU A 11 10.51 -22.09 -15.18
C LEU A 11 11.96 -22.18 -14.74
N ALA A 12 12.82 -22.86 -15.52
CA ALA A 12 14.25 -22.93 -15.26
C ALA A 12 14.96 -21.56 -15.34
N ARG A 13 14.33 -20.56 -15.98
CA ARG A 13 14.84 -19.18 -16.10
C ARG A 13 14.22 -18.22 -15.08
N VAL A 14 13.17 -18.63 -14.37
CA VAL A 14 12.55 -17.80 -13.33
C VAL A 14 13.43 -17.80 -12.10
N THR A 15 13.96 -16.63 -11.76
CA THR A 15 14.63 -16.41 -10.48
C THR A 15 13.70 -15.63 -9.57
N LEU A 16 13.54 -16.09 -8.34
CA LEU A 16 12.84 -15.33 -7.31
C LEU A 16 13.76 -14.23 -6.78
N GLY A 17 13.32 -12.98 -6.91
CA GLY A 17 14.02 -11.81 -6.38
C GLY A 17 13.90 -11.72 -4.86
N TYR A 18 14.52 -12.66 -4.14
CA TYR A 18 14.43 -12.74 -2.67
C TYR A 18 14.96 -11.49 -1.94
N ASN A 19 15.83 -10.70 -2.60
CA ASN A 19 16.42 -9.48 -2.03
C ASN A 19 15.74 -8.19 -2.51
N SER A 20 14.73 -8.27 -3.38
CA SER A 20 14.02 -7.09 -3.89
C SER A 20 12.76 -6.87 -3.04
N SER A 21 12.90 -6.14 -1.92
CA SER A 21 11.71 -5.73 -1.16
C SER A 21 10.90 -4.74 -2.00
N LEU A 22 9.60 -5.01 -2.12
CA LEU A 22 8.62 -4.15 -2.79
C LEU A 22 7.70 -3.55 -1.72
N PRO A 23 8.20 -2.71 -0.80
CA PRO A 23 7.55 -2.36 0.45
C PRO A 23 6.15 -1.78 0.27
N VAL A 24 5.93 -1.00 -0.78
CA VAL A 24 4.64 -0.37 -1.04
C VAL A 24 3.64 -1.40 -1.56
N SER A 25 4.05 -2.21 -2.55
CA SER A 25 3.22 -3.28 -3.11
C SER A 25 2.88 -4.33 -2.05
N GLU A 26 3.85 -4.72 -1.21
CA GLU A 26 3.64 -5.59 -0.03
C GLU A 26 2.60 -5.01 0.92
N ALA A 27 2.67 -3.71 1.24
CA ALA A 27 1.71 -3.04 2.13
C ALA A 27 0.31 -3.00 1.51
N VAL A 28 0.20 -2.68 0.22
CA VAL A 28 -1.08 -2.67 -0.52
C VAL A 28 -1.72 -4.05 -0.52
N MET A 29 -0.95 -5.10 -0.86
CA MET A 29 -1.44 -6.49 -0.86
C MET A 29 -1.79 -6.97 0.55
N SER A 30 -1.03 -6.57 1.56
CA SER A 30 -1.35 -6.87 2.97
C SER A 30 -2.66 -6.23 3.38
N LEU A 31 -2.89 -4.96 3.01
CA LEU A 31 -4.15 -4.28 3.28
C LEU A 31 -5.34 -4.94 2.57
N GLN A 32 -5.15 -5.40 1.32
CA GLN A 32 -6.13 -6.19 0.59
C GLN A 32 -6.43 -7.50 1.32
N ALA A 33 -5.40 -8.26 1.70
CA ALA A 33 -5.55 -9.52 2.43
C ALA A 33 -6.22 -9.36 3.81
N LEU A 34 -5.95 -8.25 4.51
CA LEU A 34 -6.59 -7.92 5.79
C LEU A 34 -8.09 -7.68 5.65
N ARG A 35 -8.50 -7.07 4.55
CA ARG A 35 -9.89 -6.69 4.30
C ARG A 35 -10.66 -7.74 3.51
N HIS A 36 -9.94 -8.61 2.82
CA HIS A 36 -10.51 -9.72 2.10
C HIS A 36 -10.99 -10.78 3.10
N ARG A 37 -12.27 -11.15 3.01
CA ARG A 37 -12.88 -12.22 3.81
C ARG A 37 -12.49 -13.61 3.31
N SER A 38 -11.22 -13.81 2.95
CA SER A 38 -10.71 -15.15 2.63
C SER A 38 -10.77 -16.02 3.87
N GLY A 39 -10.98 -17.33 3.66
CA GLY A 39 -11.26 -18.34 4.68
C GLY A 39 -10.26 -18.41 5.84
N PRO A 40 -10.41 -19.37 6.76
CA PRO A 40 -9.80 -19.35 8.09
C PRO A 40 -8.26 -19.29 8.09
N ARG A 41 -7.60 -19.62 6.97
CA ARG A 41 -6.13 -19.62 6.82
C ARG A 41 -5.43 -18.33 7.26
N PHE A 42 -6.08 -17.17 7.11
CA PHE A 42 -5.49 -15.87 7.49
C PHE A 42 -6.09 -15.26 8.76
N SER A 43 -7.01 -15.93 9.46
CA SER A 43 -7.75 -15.32 10.58
C SER A 43 -6.84 -14.85 11.71
N VAL A 44 -5.89 -15.68 12.14
CA VAL A 44 -4.93 -15.38 13.21
C VAL A 44 -4.04 -14.20 12.83
N TRP A 45 -3.48 -14.22 11.62
CA TRP A 45 -2.67 -13.13 11.10
C TRP A 45 -3.46 -11.81 11.03
N ARG A 46 -4.68 -11.83 10.47
CA ARG A 46 -5.52 -10.64 10.39
C ARG A 46 -5.82 -10.03 11.75
N HIS A 47 -6.10 -10.87 12.75
CA HIS A 47 -6.34 -10.41 14.11
C HIS A 47 -5.10 -9.80 14.74
N ALA A 48 -3.94 -10.43 14.57
CA ALA A 48 -2.67 -9.94 15.10
C ALA A 48 -2.23 -8.61 14.47
N VAL A 49 -2.33 -8.49 13.14
CA VAL A 49 -1.98 -7.28 12.40
C VAL A 49 -3.01 -6.17 12.63
N GLY A 50 -4.30 -6.50 12.63
CA GLY A 50 -5.37 -5.52 12.87
C GLY A 50 -5.26 -4.79 14.20
N LYS A 51 -4.76 -5.46 15.25
CA LYS A 51 -4.47 -4.83 16.56
C LYS A 51 -3.31 -3.84 16.53
N GLN A 52 -2.41 -3.95 15.55
CA GLN A 52 -1.22 -3.09 15.44
C GLN A 52 -1.46 -1.92 14.47
N LEU A 53 -2.51 -1.98 13.65
CA LEU A 53 -2.81 -0.93 12.69
C LEU A 53 -3.35 0.32 13.40
N PRO A 54 -2.83 1.51 13.07
CA PRO A 54 -3.35 2.74 13.63
C PRO A 54 -4.75 3.04 13.06
N ALA A 55 -5.63 3.67 13.83
CA ALA A 55 -7.00 3.98 13.40
C ALA A 55 -7.07 4.74 12.05
N ARG A 56 -6.07 5.60 11.78
CA ARG A 56 -5.91 6.32 10.50
C ARG A 56 -5.72 5.42 9.27
N ALA A 57 -5.27 4.17 9.44
CA ALA A 57 -5.10 3.21 8.34
C ALA A 57 -6.44 2.84 7.67
N SER A 58 -7.58 3.09 8.33
CA SER A 58 -8.90 2.99 7.69
C SER A 58 -9.05 3.86 6.44
N LEU A 59 -8.35 5.00 6.38
CA LEU A 59 -8.32 5.88 5.20
C LEU A 59 -7.65 5.22 4.00
N LEU A 60 -6.59 4.42 4.22
CA LEU A 60 -5.97 3.62 3.16
C LEU A 60 -6.99 2.64 2.55
N GLY A 61 -7.91 2.12 3.37
CA GLY A 61 -8.98 1.25 2.90
C GLY A 61 -9.89 1.90 1.86
N SER A 62 -9.93 3.24 1.81
CA SER A 62 -10.69 3.96 0.79
C SER A 62 -9.94 4.15 -0.53
N LEU A 63 -8.60 4.09 -0.49
CA LEU A 63 -7.72 4.27 -1.66
C LEU A 63 -7.24 2.95 -2.26
N VAL A 64 -7.23 1.88 -1.46
CA VAL A 64 -6.87 0.53 -1.88
C VAL A 64 -8.14 -0.30 -1.90
N PRO A 65 -8.69 -0.69 -3.07
CA PRO A 65 -9.82 -1.62 -3.13
C PRO A 65 -9.48 -2.96 -2.47
N VAL A 66 -10.47 -3.67 -1.92
CA VAL A 66 -10.28 -5.01 -1.32
C VAL A 66 -9.73 -6.02 -2.32
N SER A 67 -10.01 -5.83 -3.61
CA SER A 67 -9.46 -6.60 -4.72
C SER A 67 -9.44 -5.75 -5.98
N GLY A 68 -8.57 -6.09 -6.93
CA GLY A 68 -8.43 -5.36 -8.19
C GLY A 68 -7.37 -4.26 -8.16
N TRP A 69 -7.47 -3.33 -9.11
CA TRP A 69 -6.48 -2.29 -9.34
C TRP A 69 -6.40 -1.30 -8.16
N ALA A 70 -5.20 -1.13 -7.60
CA ALA A 70 -4.85 -0.01 -6.74
C ALA A 70 -4.16 1.07 -7.59
N PRO A 71 -4.25 2.36 -7.22
CA PRO A 71 -3.56 3.43 -7.93
C PRO A 71 -2.07 3.14 -8.13
N ASP A 72 -1.55 3.40 -9.33
CA ASP A 72 -0.17 3.09 -9.71
C ASP A 72 0.84 3.94 -8.92
N PHE A 73 0.43 5.12 -8.42
CA PHE A 73 1.28 5.89 -7.49
C PHE A 73 1.47 5.18 -6.14
N LEU A 74 0.60 4.23 -5.78
CA LEU A 74 0.73 3.31 -4.65
C LEU A 74 1.41 1.99 -5.05
N THR A 75 1.90 1.86 -6.28
CA THR A 75 2.71 0.73 -6.73
C THR A 75 3.83 1.27 -7.62
N PRO A 76 4.83 1.97 -7.04
CA PRO A 76 5.90 2.57 -7.81
C PRO A 76 6.58 1.54 -8.72
N GLY A 77 6.91 1.95 -9.94
CA GLY A 77 7.56 1.12 -10.93
C GLY A 77 8.96 0.65 -10.49
N PRO A 78 9.59 -0.26 -11.27
CA PRO A 78 10.86 -0.91 -10.93
C PRO A 78 11.96 0.04 -10.44
N ASP A 79 12.05 1.24 -11.02
CA ASP A 79 13.07 2.25 -10.69
C ASP A 79 12.93 2.84 -9.27
N HIS A 80 11.75 2.71 -8.67
CA HIS A 80 11.44 3.18 -7.32
C HIS A 80 10.81 2.08 -6.46
N ALA A 81 11.06 0.83 -6.82
CA ALA A 81 10.27 -0.26 -6.27
C ALA A 81 10.72 -0.67 -4.86
N SER A 82 11.95 -0.32 -4.45
CA SER A 82 12.53 -0.67 -3.14
C SER A 82 12.66 0.54 -2.19
N PRO A 83 12.84 0.31 -0.87
CA PRO A 83 13.05 1.42 0.07
C PRO A 83 14.30 2.24 -0.27
N THR A 84 15.39 1.57 -0.63
CA THR A 84 16.66 2.21 -1.02
C THR A 84 16.57 2.91 -2.38
N ALA A 85 15.64 2.48 -3.24
CA ALA A 85 15.31 3.15 -4.50
C ALA A 85 14.30 4.30 -4.36
N GLY A 86 13.93 4.67 -3.12
CA GLY A 86 13.07 5.81 -2.84
C GLY A 86 11.57 5.54 -3.04
N ALA A 87 11.09 4.32 -2.79
CA ALA A 87 9.67 3.97 -3.00
C ALA A 87 8.68 4.93 -2.29
N PHE A 88 8.99 5.34 -1.06
CA PHE A 88 8.16 6.29 -0.32
C PHE A 88 8.34 7.73 -0.80
N ASP A 89 9.51 8.09 -1.31
CA ASP A 89 9.77 9.40 -1.89
C ASP A 89 9.05 9.58 -3.23
N ALA A 90 8.97 8.51 -4.03
CA ALA A 90 8.15 8.48 -5.24
C ALA A 90 6.66 8.74 -4.94
N ILE A 91 6.14 8.20 -3.82
CA ILE A 91 4.78 8.52 -3.36
C ILE A 91 4.68 10.00 -3.01
N ARG A 92 5.60 10.52 -2.19
CA ARG A 92 5.61 11.93 -1.76
C ARG A 92 5.74 12.91 -2.93
N ALA A 93 6.46 12.52 -3.97
CA ALA A 93 6.69 13.30 -5.18
C ALA A 93 5.61 13.13 -6.26
N THR A 94 4.52 12.39 -5.99
CA THR A 94 3.47 12.13 -6.99
C THR A 94 2.91 13.44 -7.55
N PRO A 95 3.04 13.69 -8.88
CA PRO A 95 2.51 14.91 -9.47
C PRO A 95 0.99 15.00 -9.29
N ARG A 96 0.50 16.19 -8.93
CA ARG A 96 -0.93 16.43 -8.65
C ARG A 96 -1.86 16.07 -9.81
N ARG A 97 -1.38 16.20 -11.06
CA ARG A 97 -2.12 15.76 -12.26
C ARG A 97 -2.30 14.23 -12.28
N ARG A 98 -1.25 13.48 -11.93
CA ARG A 98 -1.28 12.02 -11.84
C ARG A 98 -2.20 11.55 -10.71
N LEU A 99 -2.04 12.14 -9.52
CA LEU A 99 -2.91 11.85 -8.37
C LEU A 99 -4.39 12.05 -8.72
N THR A 100 -4.74 13.21 -9.32
CA THR A 100 -6.12 13.50 -9.72
C THR A 100 -6.66 12.50 -10.76
N ALA A 101 -5.86 12.18 -11.77
CA ALA A 101 -6.27 11.25 -12.83
C ALA A 101 -6.52 9.83 -12.29
N GLU A 102 -5.63 9.34 -11.43
CA GLU A 102 -5.73 8.00 -10.85
C GLU A 102 -6.85 7.90 -9.80
N LEU A 103 -7.05 8.93 -8.97
CA LEU A 103 -8.20 8.98 -8.05
C LEU A 103 -9.53 9.04 -8.81
N ARG A 104 -9.60 9.81 -9.90
CA ARG A 104 -10.78 9.81 -10.77
C ARG A 104 -11.00 8.44 -11.38
N ARG A 105 -9.97 7.74 -11.85
CA ARG A 105 -10.11 6.36 -12.36
C ARG A 105 -10.63 5.42 -11.26
N LEU A 106 -10.08 5.53 -10.05
CA LEU A 106 -10.48 4.72 -8.90
C LEU A 106 -11.96 4.92 -8.55
N SER A 107 -12.48 6.15 -8.64
CA SER A 107 -13.88 6.45 -8.30
C SER A 107 -14.91 5.76 -9.21
N HIS A 108 -14.50 5.30 -10.40
CA HIS A 108 -15.39 4.57 -11.31
C HIS A 108 -15.64 3.12 -10.85
N HIS A 109 -14.78 2.58 -10.00
CA HIS A 109 -14.80 1.17 -9.61
C HIS A 109 -14.80 0.96 -8.09
N HIS A 110 -14.53 2.01 -7.31
CA HIS A 110 -14.44 1.96 -5.86
C HIS A 110 -15.05 3.21 -5.24
N ARG A 111 -15.86 3.04 -4.19
CA ARG A 111 -16.42 4.18 -3.44
C ARG A 111 -15.30 4.87 -2.68
N LEU A 112 -14.95 6.07 -3.12
CA LEU A 112 -14.05 6.95 -2.41
C LEU A 112 -14.79 7.62 -1.24
N PRO A 113 -14.07 8.12 -0.22
CA PRO A 113 -14.70 8.88 0.86
C PRO A 113 -15.38 10.13 0.28
N THR A 114 -16.31 10.71 1.04
CA THR A 114 -17.14 11.85 0.59
C THR A 114 -16.31 12.98 -0.01
N CYS A 115 -16.93 13.75 -0.92
CA CYS A 115 -16.32 14.79 -1.73
C CYS A 115 -15.49 15.83 -0.95
N SER A 116 -15.67 15.97 0.36
CA SER A 116 -14.83 16.79 1.24
C SER A 116 -13.46 16.18 1.56
N GLN A 117 -13.35 14.86 1.74
CA GLN A 117 -12.07 14.15 1.90
C GLN A 117 -11.34 14.01 0.58
N LEU A 118 -12.07 13.64 -0.49
CA LEU A 118 -11.52 13.63 -1.84
C LEU A 118 -11.10 15.04 -2.26
N GLY A 119 -11.95 16.03 -1.99
CA GLY A 119 -11.70 17.44 -2.22
C GLY A 119 -10.54 17.99 -1.40
N ARG A 120 -10.25 17.46 -0.19
CA ARG A 120 -9.02 17.76 0.55
C ARG A 120 -7.81 17.12 -0.12
N CYS A 121 -7.82 15.82 -0.45
CA CYS A 121 -6.73 15.20 -1.22
C CYS A 121 -6.51 15.87 -2.60
N LEU A 122 -7.57 16.45 -3.16
CA LEU A 122 -7.58 17.16 -4.43
C LEU A 122 -7.47 18.69 -4.28
N LYS A 123 -7.36 19.28 -3.07
CA LYS A 123 -7.13 20.73 -2.87
C LYS A 123 -5.91 21.01 -1.97
N GLY A 124 -5.55 20.06 -1.11
CA GLY A 124 -4.39 20.06 -0.25
C GLY A 124 -3.12 20.03 -1.09
N SER A 125 -2.17 20.86 -0.70
CA SER A 125 -0.86 21.00 -1.28
C SER A 125 -0.03 19.74 -1.04
N GLY A 126 -0.28 18.69 -1.84
CA GLY A 126 0.60 17.58 -2.24
C GLY A 126 1.42 16.83 -1.18
N LEU A 127 2.20 17.51 -0.34
CA LEU A 127 3.25 16.93 0.49
C LEU A 127 2.75 16.36 1.83
N PRO A 128 1.91 17.04 2.64
CA PRO A 128 1.56 16.52 3.97
C PRO A 128 0.67 15.27 3.89
N GLU A 129 -0.25 15.25 2.92
CA GLU A 129 -1.18 14.14 2.73
C GLU A 129 -0.48 12.91 2.13
N LEU A 130 0.40 13.11 1.14
CA LEU A 130 1.22 12.03 0.58
C LEU A 130 2.29 11.54 1.56
N ALA A 131 2.82 12.42 2.41
CA ALA A 131 3.69 12.00 3.52
C ALA A 131 2.93 11.15 4.53
N ALA A 132 1.75 11.59 4.98
CA ALA A 132 0.91 10.81 5.87
C ALA A 132 0.53 9.45 5.26
N LEU A 133 0.28 9.41 3.95
CA LEU A 133 0.00 8.19 3.21
C LEU A 133 1.20 7.23 3.19
N ALA A 134 2.39 7.74 2.89
CA ALA A 134 3.63 6.97 2.94
C ALA A 134 3.89 6.39 4.34
N GLU A 135 3.69 7.20 5.40
CA GLU A 135 3.80 6.75 6.80
C GLU A 135 2.78 5.65 7.15
N MET A 136 1.55 5.75 6.64
CA MET A 136 0.54 4.72 6.86
C MET A 136 0.90 3.41 6.16
N LEU A 137 1.47 3.46 4.95
CA LEU A 137 1.93 2.27 4.22
C LEU A 137 3.13 1.60 4.93
N GLN A 138 4.05 2.41 5.47
CA GLN A 138 5.14 1.90 6.31
C GLN A 138 4.60 1.19 7.56
N ALA A 139 3.59 1.78 8.23
CA ALA A 139 2.98 1.17 9.40
C ALA A 139 2.27 -0.17 9.06
N VAL A 140 1.56 -0.24 7.93
CA VAL A 140 0.93 -1.49 7.45
C VAL A 140 2.00 -2.55 7.20
N ARG A 141 3.10 -2.19 6.54
CA ARG A 141 4.22 -3.10 6.28
C ARG A 141 4.84 -3.60 7.60
N ALA A 142 5.20 -2.69 8.50
CA ALA A 142 5.82 -3.03 9.78
C ALA A 142 4.95 -4.00 10.60
N ALA A 143 3.63 -3.79 10.60
CA ALA A 143 2.70 -4.68 11.28
C ALA A 143 2.55 -6.06 10.59
N SER A 144 2.76 -6.13 9.27
CA SER A 144 2.54 -7.35 8.47
C SER A 144 3.79 -8.24 8.36
N THR A 145 5.00 -7.69 8.58
CA THR A 145 6.26 -8.44 8.53
C THR A 145 6.55 -9.16 9.85
N PRO A 146 6.68 -10.50 9.86
CA PRO A 146 7.07 -11.24 11.06
C PRO A 146 8.47 -10.81 11.54
N GLY A 147 8.60 -10.43 12.82
CA GLY A 147 9.89 -10.10 13.43
C GLY A 147 10.30 -8.61 13.41
N SER A 148 9.43 -7.70 12.99
CA SER A 148 9.73 -6.26 13.05
C SER A 148 9.90 -5.80 14.52
N PRO A 149 10.99 -5.10 14.89
CA PRO A 149 11.22 -4.68 16.27
C PRO A 149 10.10 -3.75 16.74
N ARG A 150 9.62 -3.99 17.95
CA ARG A 150 8.57 -3.20 18.61
C ARG A 150 8.97 -1.72 18.56
N VAL A 151 8.29 -0.93 17.73
CA VAL A 151 8.43 0.54 17.77
C VAL A 151 7.77 1.00 19.07
N SER A 152 8.56 1.11 20.13
CA SER A 152 8.17 1.75 21.37
C SER A 152 8.05 3.24 21.11
N TRP A 153 6.81 3.73 20.99
CA TRP A 153 6.53 5.15 21.13
C TRP A 153 6.71 5.54 22.60
N SER A 154 7.89 6.05 22.96
CA SER A 154 8.10 6.78 24.21
C SER A 154 8.31 8.26 23.89
N GLY A 155 7.20 8.98 23.79
CA GLY A 155 7.23 10.43 23.94
C GLY A 155 7.20 10.78 25.41
N ARG A 156 8.28 11.35 25.94
CA ARG A 156 8.19 12.59 26.72
C ARG A 156 9.58 13.22 26.85
N ARG A 157 9.65 14.47 26.40
CA ARG A 157 10.64 15.45 26.85
C ARG A 157 10.52 15.61 28.36
N SER A 158 11.67 15.60 29.03
CA SER A 158 12.00 16.44 30.16
C SER A 158 13.45 16.85 29.99
#